data_AF-A0A7W8VFK1-F1
#
_entry.id   AF-A0A7W8VFK1-F1
#
_cell.length_a   1.000
_cell.length_b   1.000
_cell.length_c   1.000
_cell.angle_alpha   90.00
_cell.angle_beta   90.00
_cell.angle_gamma   90.00
#
_symmetry.space_group_name_H-M   'P 1'
#
loop_
_entity.id
_entity.type
_entity.pdbx_description
1 polymer ?
#
loop_
_entity_poly.entity_id
_entity_poly.type
_entity_poly.pdbx_seq_one_letter_code
_entity_poly.pdbx_strand_id
1 'polypeptide(L)'
;MVDAAVEADPDWPETSYPPEAVHLVVEVVSTESEERDRKRKPLLYAEAGIAHFWRVEQGEDGPVVYIYEIDPATKAYFPTGIHHAHLTASAPFPVDIDLTEVDRL
;
A
#
# COMPACT_ATOMS: atom_id res chain seq x y z
N MET A 1 -14.25 -3.87 1.09
CA MET A 1 -14.10 -2.53 0.53
C MET A 1 -12.62 -2.20 0.66
N VAL A 2 -11.90 -2.30 -0.44
CA VAL A 2 -10.49 -1.90 -0.57
C VAL A 2 -10.51 -0.41 -0.83
N ASP A 3 -9.98 0.40 0.09
CA ASP A 3 -9.75 1.82 -0.19
C ASP A 3 -8.48 1.89 -1.06
N ALA A 4 -8.67 1.98 -2.38
CA ALA A 4 -7.60 2.22 -3.34
C ALA A 4 -7.61 3.71 -3.71
N ALA A 5 -6.53 4.43 -3.40
CA ALA A 5 -6.36 5.80 -3.84
C ALA A 5 -5.93 5.83 -5.31
N VAL A 6 -6.88 6.11 -6.20
CA VAL A 6 -6.65 6.67 -7.54
C VAL A 6 -7.17 8.11 -7.50
N GLU A 7 -6.56 9.02 -8.26
CA GLU A 7 -7.11 10.35 -8.54
C GLU A 7 -8.61 10.22 -8.82
N ALA A 8 -9.43 10.67 -7.87
CA ALA A 8 -10.87 10.52 -7.96
C ALA A 8 -11.37 11.29 -9.17
N ASP A 9 -11.80 10.58 -10.22
CA ASP A 9 -12.59 11.16 -11.28
C ASP A 9 -13.93 11.60 -10.65
N PRO A 10 -14.21 12.92 -10.56
CA PRO A 10 -15.40 13.43 -9.88
C PRO A 10 -16.71 13.01 -10.54
N ASP A 11 -16.68 12.41 -11.74
CA ASP A 11 -17.85 11.90 -12.47
C ASP A 11 -18.08 10.37 -12.32
N TRP A 12 -17.28 9.65 -11.51
CA TRP A 12 -17.49 8.21 -11.30
C TRP A 12 -18.35 7.91 -10.04
N PRO A 13 -19.55 7.33 -10.18
CA PRO A 13 -20.47 7.11 -9.05
C PRO A 13 -20.14 5.88 -8.18
N GLU A 14 -19.10 5.10 -8.53
CA GLU A 14 -18.71 3.91 -7.77
C GLU A 14 -17.60 4.22 -6.76
N THR A 15 -17.82 3.83 -5.50
CA THR A 15 -16.86 3.98 -4.39
C THR A 15 -15.91 2.79 -4.25
N SER A 16 -15.88 1.89 -5.24
CA SER A 16 -15.03 0.70 -5.19
C SER A 16 -14.66 0.20 -6.57
N TYR A 17 -13.44 -0.34 -6.68
CA TYR A 17 -12.96 -1.04 -7.87
C TYR A 17 -12.94 -2.56 -7.66
N PRO A 18 -13.12 -3.36 -8.72
CA PRO A 18 -12.88 -4.79 -8.64
C PRO A 18 -11.37 -5.03 -8.38
N PRO A 19 -10.98 -6.05 -7.59
CA PRO A 19 -9.58 -6.28 -7.21
C PRO A 19 -8.61 -6.39 -8.40
N GLU A 20 -9.06 -6.96 -9.52
CA GLU A 20 -8.27 -7.08 -10.75
C GLU A 20 -7.94 -5.74 -11.42
N ALA A 21 -8.65 -4.66 -11.09
CA ALA A 21 -8.36 -3.30 -11.53
C ALA A 21 -7.39 -2.57 -10.57
N VAL A 22 -7.05 -3.16 -9.43
CA VAL A 22 -6.18 -2.55 -8.41
C VAL A 22 -4.75 -3.07 -8.57
N HIS A 23 -3.87 -2.21 -9.08
CA HIS A 23 -2.45 -2.55 -9.26
C HIS A 23 -1.63 -2.44 -7.96
N LEU A 24 -1.98 -1.48 -7.10
CA LEU A 24 -1.32 -1.22 -5.83
C LEU A 24 -2.35 -0.82 -4.78
N VAL A 25 -2.23 -1.36 -3.58
CA VAL A 25 -2.89 -0.82 -2.38
C VAL A 25 -1.84 -0.21 -1.47
N VAL A 26 -2.09 1.00 -0.98
CA VAL A 26 -1.24 1.67 0.01
C VAL A 26 -2.07 1.92 1.25
N GLU A 27 -1.61 1.46 2.41
CA GLU A 27 -2.27 1.67 3.70
C GLU A 27 -1.38 2.51 4.61
N VAL A 28 -1.90 3.63 5.09
CA VAL A 28 -1.26 4.46 6.11
C VAL A 28 -1.79 4.03 7.47
N VAL A 29 -0.94 3.41 8.26
CA VAL A 29 -1.32 2.83 9.55
C VAL A 29 -1.43 3.92 10.61
N SER A 30 -2.60 4.00 11.23
CA SER A 30 -2.83 4.74 12.47
C SER A 30 -2.95 3.78 13.65
N THR A 31 -2.90 4.32 14.87
CA THR A 31 -3.14 3.56 16.11
C THR A 31 -4.46 2.77 16.07
N GLU A 32 -5.48 3.30 15.40
CA GLU A 32 -6.82 2.70 15.35
C GLU A 32 -6.96 1.64 14.26
N SER A 33 -6.10 1.68 13.25
CA SER A 33 -6.12 0.76 12.10
C SER A 33 -5.06 -0.33 12.16
N GLU A 34 -4.16 -0.29 13.14
CA GLU A 34 -3.00 -1.17 13.26
C GLU A 34 -3.30 -2.66 13.03
N GLU A 35 -4.28 -3.22 13.76
CA GLU A 35 -4.63 -4.64 13.61
C GLU A 35 -5.13 -4.94 12.20
N ARG A 36 -5.98 -4.05 11.67
CA ARG A 36 -6.59 -4.24 10.36
C ARG A 36 -5.55 -4.13 9.25
N ASP A 37 -4.68 -3.13 9.29
CA ASP A 37 -3.74 -2.83 8.22
C ASP A 37 -2.47 -3.70 8.29
N ARG A 38 -2.03 -4.13 9.50
CA ARG A 38 -0.89 -5.04 9.64
C ARG A 38 -1.25 -6.51 9.43
N LYS A 39 -2.49 -6.91 9.72
CA LYS A 39 -2.88 -8.34 9.73
C LYS A 39 -4.06 -8.66 8.83
N ARG A 40 -5.21 -8.02 9.03
CA ARG A 40 -6.46 -8.47 8.39
C ARG A 40 -6.53 -8.14 6.90
N LYS A 41 -6.27 -6.90 6.52
CA LYS A 41 -6.33 -6.40 5.14
C LYS A 41 -5.33 -7.07 4.21
N PRO A 42 -4.04 -7.26 4.58
CA PRO A 42 -3.10 -7.95 3.72
C PRO A 42 -3.57 -9.35 3.32
N LEU A 43 -4.22 -10.09 4.23
CA LEU A 43 -4.81 -11.39 3.91
C LEU A 43 -5.94 -11.26 2.89
N LEU A 44 -6.87 -10.31 3.08
CA LEU A 44 -7.98 -10.09 2.16
C LEU A 44 -7.52 -9.65 0.76
N TYR A 45 -6.47 -8.82 0.68
CA TYR A 45 -5.94 -8.33 -0.59
C TYR A 45 -5.19 -9.44 -1.34
N ALA A 46 -4.46 -10.28 -0.61
CA ALA A 46 -3.79 -11.43 -1.18
C ALA A 46 -4.79 -12.50 -1.67
N GLU A 47 -5.84 -12.78 -0.89
CA GLU A 47 -6.96 -13.64 -1.31
C GLU A 47 -7.63 -13.11 -2.59
N ALA A 48 -7.79 -11.80 -2.69
CA ALA A 48 -8.32 -11.12 -3.87
C ALA A 48 -7.34 -11.04 -5.05
N GLY A 49 -6.07 -11.41 -4.86
CA GLY A 49 -5.05 -11.48 -5.90
C GLY A 49 -4.40 -10.14 -6.27
N ILE A 50 -4.50 -9.12 -5.41
CA ILE A 50 -3.85 -7.82 -5.65
C ILE A 50 -2.33 -8.00 -5.58
N ALA A 51 -1.63 -7.61 -6.63
CA ALA A 51 -0.20 -7.92 -6.79
C ALA A 51 0.70 -7.20 -5.79
N HIS A 52 0.46 -5.91 -5.58
CA HIS A 52 1.31 -5.04 -4.77
C HIS A 52 0.55 -4.44 -3.59
N PHE A 53 1.20 -4.48 -2.42
CA PHE A 53 0.67 -3.88 -1.20
C PHE A 53 1.78 -3.12 -0.47
N TRP A 54 1.57 -1.86 -0.16
CA TRP A 54 2.47 -1.04 0.62
C TRP A 54 1.83 -0.67 1.96
N ARG A 55 2.63 -0.74 3.02
CA ARG A 55 2.22 -0.33 4.37
C ARG A 55 3.11 0.79 4.84
N VAL A 56 2.53 1.95 5.10
CA VAL A 56 3.21 3.14 5.63
C VAL A 56 2.96 3.21 7.13
N GLU A 57 4.01 3.30 7.92
CA GLU A 57 3.93 3.40 9.38
C GLU A 57 4.71 4.61 9.89
N GLN A 58 4.31 5.16 11.03
CA GLN A 58 5.11 6.16 11.72
C GLN A 58 6.28 5.50 12.46
N GLY A 59 7.50 5.73 12.00
CA GLY A 59 8.74 5.34 12.69
C GLY A 59 9.26 6.43 13.63
N GLU A 60 10.37 6.15 14.31
CA GLU A 60 11.02 7.09 15.24
C GLU A 60 11.55 8.34 14.51
N ASP A 61 12.15 8.15 13.32
CA ASP A 61 12.80 9.21 12.53
C ASP A 61 11.97 9.69 11.33
N GLY A 62 10.67 9.34 11.27
CA GLY A 62 9.78 9.65 10.15
C GLY A 62 9.02 8.44 9.61
N PRO A 63 8.29 8.57 8.49
CA PRO A 63 7.50 7.49 7.93
C PRO A 63 8.38 6.34 7.43
N VAL A 64 7.90 5.11 7.60
CA VAL A 64 8.53 3.88 7.11
C VAL A 64 7.58 3.18 6.15
N VAL A 65 8.05 2.89 4.94
CA VAL A 65 7.27 2.21 3.90
C VAL A 65 7.76 0.77 3.76
N TYR A 66 6.87 -0.18 4.06
CA TYR A 66 7.07 -1.60 3.82
C TYR A 66 6.41 -1.94 2.48
N ILE A 67 7.17 -2.52 1.56
CA ILE A 67 6.68 -2.93 0.24
C ILE A 67 6.54 -4.45 0.22
N TYR A 68 5.38 -4.92 -0.29
CA TYR A 68 5.07 -6.32 -0.44
C TYR A 68 4.63 -6.66 -1.85
N GLU A 69 4.98 -7.88 -2.28
CA GLU A 69 4.44 -8.52 -3.49
C GLU A 69 3.79 -9.86 -3.12
N ILE A 70 2.71 -10.19 -3.82
CA ILE A 70 2.02 -11.45 -3.61
C ILE A 70 2.81 -12.59 -4.26
N ASP A 71 2.97 -13.71 -3.55
CA ASP A 71 3.31 -14.98 -4.18
C ASP A 71 2.02 -15.61 -4.76
N PRO A 72 1.93 -15.77 -6.09
CA PRO A 72 0.74 -16.32 -6.72
C PRO A 72 0.41 -17.75 -6.27
N ALA A 73 1.41 -18.54 -5.85
CA ALA A 73 1.23 -19.93 -5.45
C ALA A 73 0.62 -20.06 -4.05
N THR A 74 1.03 -19.19 -3.13
CA THR A 74 0.58 -19.24 -1.73
C THR A 74 -0.51 -18.24 -1.40
N LYS A 75 -0.77 -17.26 -2.28
CA LYS A 75 -1.68 -16.12 -2.03
C LYS A 75 -1.33 -15.40 -0.72
N ALA A 76 -0.03 -15.23 -0.49
CA ALA A 76 0.52 -14.54 0.66
C ALA A 76 1.49 -13.46 0.20
N TYR A 77 1.56 -12.37 0.94
CA TYR A 77 2.51 -11.29 0.70
C TYR A 77 3.88 -11.61 1.28
N PHE A 78 4.92 -11.24 0.53
CA PHE A 78 6.31 -11.29 0.95
C PHE A 78 6.92 -9.89 0.86
N PRO A 79 7.71 -9.46 1.85
CA PRO A 79 8.34 -8.15 1.82
C PRO A 79 9.43 -8.11 0.76
N THR A 80 9.40 -7.10 -0.10
CA THR A 80 10.42 -6.83 -1.12
C THR A 80 11.25 -5.59 -0.81
N GLY A 81 10.82 -4.76 0.15
CA GLY A 81 11.58 -3.59 0.60
C GLY A 81 11.06 -2.98 1.90
N ILE A 82 11.94 -2.29 2.63
CA ILE A 82 11.63 -1.43 3.78
C ILE A 82 12.40 -0.13 3.60
N HIS A 83 11.70 0.99 3.56
CA HIS A 83 12.22 2.31 3.20
C HIS A 83 11.93 3.33 4.31
N HIS A 84 12.89 4.20 4.62
CA HIS A 84 12.77 5.19 5.72
C HIS A 84 12.90 6.63 5.24
N ALA A 85 14.05 6.98 4.67
CA ALA A 85 14.32 8.35 4.19
C ALA A 85 13.96 8.54 2.71
N HIS A 86 14.06 7.47 1.92
CA HIS A 86 13.83 7.53 0.48
C HIS A 86 13.17 6.23 0.02
N LEU A 87 12.06 6.37 -0.69
CA LEU A 87 11.34 5.28 -1.32
C LEU A 87 11.64 5.27 -2.82
N THR A 88 12.25 4.19 -3.30
CA THR A 88 12.40 3.91 -4.73
C THR A 88 11.80 2.54 -5.03
N ALA A 89 10.83 2.51 -5.95
CA ALA A 89 10.19 1.29 -6.42
C ALA A 89 10.03 1.35 -7.94
N SER A 90 10.24 0.22 -8.64
CA SER A 90 10.05 0.13 -10.09
C SER A 90 8.72 -0.50 -10.49
N ALA A 91 8.07 -1.20 -9.56
CA ALA A 91 6.79 -1.88 -9.75
C ALA A 91 5.79 -1.47 -8.65
N PRO A 92 4.48 -1.42 -8.96
CA PRO A 92 3.89 -1.64 -10.29
C PRO A 92 4.14 -0.51 -11.29
N PHE A 93 4.63 0.63 -10.80
CA PHE A 93 5.07 1.77 -11.59
C PHE A 93 6.30 2.39 -10.92
N PRO A 94 7.14 3.12 -11.68
CA PRO A 94 8.29 3.81 -11.10
C PRO A 94 7.83 4.89 -10.10
N VAL A 95 8.33 4.79 -8.87
CA VAL A 95 8.13 5.74 -7.78
C VAL A 95 9.48 6.11 -7.20
N ASP A 96 9.70 7.40 -6.99
CA ASP A 96 10.89 7.94 -6.33
C ASP A 96 10.47 9.11 -5.43
N ILE A 97 10.48 8.89 -4.11
CA ILE A 97 9.93 9.82 -3.12
C ILE A 97 10.94 10.00 -1.97
N ASP A 98 11.28 11.27 -1.70
CA ASP A 98 11.97 11.66 -0.46
C ASP A 98 10.94 11.70 0.68
N LEU A 99 11.09 10.77 1.63
CA LEU A 99 10.18 10.61 2.76
C LEU A 99 10.46 11.61 3.88
N THR A 100 11.57 12.35 3.83
CA THR A 100 11.93 13.36 4.83
C THR A 100 11.23 14.70 4.60
N GLU A 101 10.64 14.89 3.43
CA GLU A 101 9.99 16.13 3.01
C GLU A 101 8.45 16.10 3.20
N VAL A 102 7.90 15.03 3.78
CA VAL A 102 6.44 14.82 3.94
C VAL A 102 5.77 15.92 4.77
N ASP A 103 6.48 16.49 5.75
CA ASP A 103 5.96 17.59 6.60
C ASP A 103 5.91 18.96 5.90
N ARG A 104 6.36 19.05 4.63
CA ARG A 104 6.42 20.32 3.87
C ARG A 104 5.37 20.45 2.76
N LEU A 105 4.50 19.45 2.61
CA LEU A 105 3.37 19.42 1.67
C LEU A 105 2.13 20.11 2.27
#